data_AF-A0A842Y3D9-F1
#
_entry.id   AF-A0A842Y3D9-F1
#
_cell.length_a   1.000
_cell.length_b   1.000
_cell.length_c   1.000
_cell.angle_alpha   90.00
_cell.angle_beta   90.00
_cell.angle_gamma   90.00
#
_symmetry.space_group_name_H-M   'P 1'
#
loop_
_entity.id
_entity.type
_entity.pdbx_description
1 polymer ?
#
loop_
_entity_poly.entity_id
_entity_poly.type
_entity_poly.pdbx_seq_one_letter_code
_entity_poly.pdbx_strand_id
1 'polypeptide(L)' 'MKIIDNCVGCGQCVTFCPSHAISVCGQAMIGDTCTRCHLCIPYCPVKAIRRDDQ' A
#
# COMPACT_ATOMS: atom_id res chain seq x y z
N MET A 1 -4.51 -6.58 -3.23
CA MET A 1 -4.57 -5.43 -2.32
C MET A 1 -4.86 -4.24 -3.20
N LYS A 2 -5.78 -3.37 -2.81
CA LYS A 2 -6.23 -2.27 -3.68
C LYS A 2 -5.85 -0.93 -3.10
N ILE A 3 -5.37 -0.04 -3.96
CA ILE A 3 -5.09 1.36 -3.63
C ILE A 3 -6.19 2.20 -4.27
N ILE A 4 -6.82 3.05 -3.46
CA ILE A 4 -7.89 3.96 -3.92
C ILE A 4 -7.35 5.38 -4.13
N ASP A 5 -8.15 6.23 -4.79
CA ASP A 5 -7.75 7.58 -5.21
C ASP A 5 -7.35 8.53 -4.08
N ASN A 6 -7.69 8.20 -2.82
CA ASN A 6 -7.21 8.93 -1.65
C ASN A 6 -5.70 8.82 -1.42
N CYS A 7 -4.98 8.00 -2.19
CA CYS A 7 -3.53 7.89 -2.07
C CYS A 7 -2.84 9.20 -2.50
N VAL A 8 -2.11 9.81 -1.57
CA VAL A 8 -1.36 11.06 -1.80
C VAL A 8 0.14 10.82 -2.08
N GLY A 9 0.56 9.58 -2.29
CA GLY A 9 1.96 9.25 -2.58
C GLY A 9 2.94 9.47 -1.41
N CYS A 10 2.47 9.43 -0.15
CA CYS A 10 3.31 9.73 1.01
C CYS A 10 4.47 8.76 1.28
N GLY A 11 4.53 7.59 0.64
CA GLY A 11 5.65 6.65 0.78
C GLY A 11 5.65 5.76 2.04
N GLN A 12 4.87 6.03 3.08
CA GLN A 12 4.96 5.26 4.34
C GLN A 12 4.74 3.74 4.16
N CYS A 13 3.81 3.36 3.28
CA CYS A 13 3.55 1.95 2.97
C CYS A 13 4.79 1.21 2.42
N VAL A 14 5.71 1.90 1.73
CA VAL A 14 6.97 1.32 1.24
C VAL A 14 7.87 0.97 2.41
N THR A 15 8.05 1.90 3.35
CA THR A 15 8.93 1.73 4.53
C THR A 15 8.50 0.55 5.40
N PHE A 16 7.19 0.32 5.55
CA PHE A 16 6.66 -0.75 6.39
C PHE A 16 6.36 -2.05 5.63
N CYS A 17 6.66 -2.13 4.33
CA CYS A 17 6.44 -3.34 3.55
C CYS A 17 7.63 -4.30 3.71
N PRO A 18 7.50 -5.42 4.47
CA PRO A 18 8.63 -6.32 4.70
C PRO A 18 9.08 -7.04 3.42
N SER A 19 8.16 -7.28 2.49
CA SER A 19 8.45 -7.91 1.20
C SER A 19 8.90 -6.92 0.13
N HIS A 20 9.03 -5.63 0.47
CA HIS A 20 9.40 -4.56 -0.47
C HIS A 20 8.55 -4.55 -1.75
N ALA A 21 7.27 -4.94 -1.62
CA ALA A 21 6.34 -5.12 -2.73
C ALA A 21 5.62 -3.84 -3.16
N ILE A 22 5.93 -2.69 -2.55
CA ILE A 22 5.23 -1.44 -2.79
C ILE A 22 6.22 -0.42 -3.34
N SER A 23 5.82 0.28 -4.39
CA SER A 23 6.56 1.42 -4.96
C SER A 23 5.65 2.64 -5.06
N VAL A 24 6.21 3.85 -5.09
CA VAL A 24 5.44 5.09 -5.13
C VAL A 24 5.95 6.00 -6.24
N CYS A 25 5.06 6.37 -7.15
CA CYS A 25 5.29 7.40 -8.16
C CYS A 25 3.97 8.19 -8.34
N GLY A 26 3.79 9.25 -7.54
CA GLY A 26 2.51 9.95 -7.40
C GLY A 26 1.51 9.19 -6.52
N GLN A 27 1.17 7.95 -6.90
CA GLN A 27 0.40 7.01 -6.07
C GLN A 27 1.22 5.76 -5.75
N ALA A 28 0.83 5.07 -4.68
CA ALA A 28 1.40 3.78 -4.37
C ALA A 28 0.91 2.73 -5.37
N MET A 29 1.80 1.80 -5.72
CA MET A 29 1.57 0.67 -6.60
C MET A 29 2.05 -0.59 -5.90
N ILE A 30 1.25 -1.65 -5.95
CA ILE A 30 1.55 -2.94 -5.30
C ILE A 30 1.98 -3.91 -6.40
N GLY A 31 3.19 -4.43 -6.28
CA GLY A 31 3.75 -5.43 -7.19
C GLY A 31 3.43 -6.87 -6.77
N ASP A 32 3.88 -7.81 -7.59
CA ASP A 32 3.54 -9.23 -7.49
C ASP A 32 4.17 -9.94 -6.30
N THR A 33 5.22 -9.37 -5.70
CA THR A 33 5.87 -9.89 -4.48
C THR A 33 5.06 -9.63 -3.20
N CYS A 34 3.84 -9.07 -3.32
CA CYS A 34 2.98 -8.80 -2.19
C CYS A 34 2.44 -10.11 -1.58
N THR A 35 2.84 -10.40 -0.35
CA THR A 35 2.39 -11.59 0.41
C THR A 35 1.02 -11.42 1.05
N ARG A 36 0.33 -10.29 0.81
CA ARG A 36 -0.96 -9.96 1.45
C ARG A 36 -0.92 -9.97 2.98
N CYS A 37 0.21 -9.58 3.59
CA CYS A 37 0.37 -9.52 5.06
C CYS A 37 -0.45 -8.41 5.75
N HIS A 38 -1.07 -7.50 4.99
CA HIS A 38 -1.93 -6.41 5.47
C HIS A 38 -1.29 -5.35 6.38
N LEU A 39 0.02 -5.43 6.66
CA LEU A 39 0.72 -4.46 7.51
C LEU A 39 0.62 -3.02 6.99
N CYS A 40 0.61 -2.81 5.67
CA CYS A 40 0.51 -1.48 5.09
C CYS A 40 -0.85 -0.78 5.33
N ILE A 41 -1.91 -1.51 5.68
CA ILE A 41 -3.25 -0.95 5.92
C ILE A 41 -3.27 0.02 7.11
N PRO A 42 -2.89 -0.40 8.35
CA PRO A 42 -2.89 0.49 9.50
C PRO A 42 -1.88 1.64 9.38
N TYR A 43 -0.78 1.47 8.62
CA TYR A 43 0.22 2.51 8.40
C TYR A 43 -0.16 3.53 7.33
N CYS A 44 -1.27 3.35 6.62
CA CYS A 44 -1.70 4.35 5.64
C CYS A 44 -2.43 5.50 6.35
N PRO A 45 -1.85 6.71 6.46
CA PRO A 45 -2.44 7.81 7.23
C PRO A 45 -3.78 8.29 6.64
N VAL A 46 -3.92 8.17 5.32
CA VAL A 46 -5.13 8.52 4.55
C VAL A 46 -6.06 7.33 4.30
N LYS A 47 -5.76 6.16 4.88
CA LYS A 47 -6.56 4.92 4.76
C LYS A 47 -6.90 4.54 3.31
N ALA A 48 -5.95 4.76 2.40
CA ALA A 48 -6.07 4.53 0.96
C ALA A 48 -5.76 3.10 0.52
N ILE A 49 -5.40 2.20 1.43
CA ILE A 49 -5.08 0.79 1.13
C ILE A 49 -6.17 -0.12 1.68
N ARG A 50 -6.72 -0.99 0.81
CA ARG A 50 -7.82 -1.93 1.12
C ARG A 50 -7.48 -3.36 0.73
N ARG A 51 -8.20 -4.32 1.31
CA ARG A 51 -8.20 -5.73 0.88
C ARG A 51 -8.95 -5.82 -0.46
N ASP A 52 -8.69 -6.85 -1.27
CA ASP A 52 -9.36 -7.02 -2.57
C ASP A 52 -10.84 -7.37 -2.42
N ASP A 53 -11.21 -7.99 -1.30
CA ASP A 53 -12.57 -8.48 -1.02
C ASP A 53 -13.53 -7.40 -0.47
N GLN A 54 -13.16 -6.11 -0.55
CA GLN A 54 -13.94 -5.00 0.01
C GLN A 54 -13.89 -3.71 -0.82
#